data_AF-A0A931UA80-F1
#
_entry.id   AF-A0A931UA80-F1
#
_cell.length_a   1.000
_cell.length_b   1.000
_cell.length_c   1.000
_cell.angle_alpha   90.00
_cell.angle_beta   90.00
_cell.angle_gamma   90.00
#
_symmetry.space_group_name_H-M   'P 1'
#
loop_
_entity.id
_entity.type
_entity.pdbx_description
1 polymer ?
#
loop_
_entity_poly.entity_id
_entity_poly.type
_entity_poly.pdbx_seq_one_letter_code
_entity_poly.pdbx_strand_id
1 'polypeptide(L)'
;MKNLQAFREFTVDNSIFKILSKNEKEILPILIEASKKLAEIYLEQEIGHEKYPGANLYPSDVTDYEIEKTAMKDPDILSSYTIVEKSLKGLVAVPYHIKFKNQLTEISTLLSKASFVIKNKTLAKYLKIASDSLVNGNYRKMDEAWLDLKNSHLIFLIGPYERYLDKRFFKKMVYISFVGIIDPYHTQQAEKIYKVLSTTLGDKPHKYPTPARVQVLAIRNLIFSGFLARALFTSEHIPSDDTTIQGSGVRLMGYLSSMDYKFEHLLYPIFKSIFEKRFQQSYSEDLLRRGNYYFVFVTGLARQLHRFEGAREKLKELFPVIEELNSIVSGNQHCKHLVMKGVIDQKDLEAILIMHICWWFSEWILSKKTNVREDYLKGDMAALNYLIKERALQEKDGISWPNFAKIFFEMENLANLLTRLYQEGDYNEVKEFLSSYLSPEPFRAFDERLSKIKPI
;
A
#
# COMPACT_ATOMS: atom_id res chain seq x y z
N MET A 1 -23.44 -6.40 13.51
CA MET A 1 -22.29 -6.00 12.67
C MET A 1 -21.68 -4.77 13.33
N LYS A 2 -20.45 -4.86 13.85
CA LYS A 2 -19.74 -3.64 14.28
C LYS A 2 -19.67 -2.72 13.07
N ASN A 3 -20.11 -1.48 13.19
CA ASN A 3 -19.99 -0.43 12.17
C ASN A 3 -18.50 -0.24 11.85
N LEU A 4 -17.97 -1.05 10.93
CA LEU A 4 -16.66 -0.80 10.35
C LEU A 4 -16.93 0.13 9.19
N GLN A 5 -16.67 1.41 9.42
CA GLN A 5 -16.76 2.43 8.40
C GLN A 5 -15.79 2.04 7.28
N ALA A 6 -16.32 1.56 6.15
CA ALA A 6 -15.53 1.23 4.96
C ALA A 6 -15.03 2.50 4.23
N PHE A 7 -15.09 3.65 4.90
CA PHE A 7 -14.47 4.90 4.50
C PHE A 7 -13.94 5.63 5.72
N ARG A 8 -12.98 6.53 5.51
CA ARG A 8 -12.38 7.38 6.54
C ARG A 8 -12.15 8.76 5.97
N GLU A 9 -12.70 9.76 6.63
CA GLU A 9 -12.42 11.16 6.32
C GLU A 9 -11.22 11.64 7.14
N PHE A 10 -10.43 12.55 6.56
CA PHE A 10 -9.27 13.15 7.19
C PHE A 10 -9.49 14.66 7.33
N THR A 11 -9.09 15.20 8.47
CA THR A 11 -8.98 16.64 8.64
C THR A 11 -7.68 17.11 8.00
N VAL A 12 -7.75 18.09 7.11
CA VAL A 12 -6.57 18.69 6.47
C VAL A 12 -6.56 20.20 6.69
N ASP A 13 -5.36 20.79 6.71
CA ASP A 13 -5.19 22.24 6.90
C ASP A 13 -5.92 23.03 5.80
N ASN A 14 -6.73 24.01 6.19
CA ASN A 14 -7.53 24.83 5.27
C ASN A 14 -6.69 25.57 4.21
N SER A 15 -5.42 25.83 4.47
CA SER A 15 -4.49 26.45 3.53
C SER A 15 -4.28 25.61 2.27
N ILE A 16 -4.37 24.27 2.34
CA ILE A 16 -4.18 23.40 1.17
C ILE A 16 -5.29 23.62 0.13
N PHE A 17 -6.50 24.03 0.54
CA PHE A 17 -7.58 24.31 -0.40
C PHE A 17 -7.33 25.61 -1.19
N LYS A 18 -6.40 26.48 -0.79
CA LYS A 18 -6.11 27.73 -1.51
C LYS A 18 -5.54 27.48 -2.90
N ILE A 19 -4.90 26.33 -3.13
CA ILE A 19 -4.32 25.98 -4.45
C ILE A 19 -5.36 25.40 -5.43
N LEU A 20 -6.53 25.03 -4.94
CA LEU A 20 -7.63 24.55 -5.79
C LEU A 20 -8.36 25.71 -6.46
N SER A 21 -8.66 25.53 -7.74
CA SER A 21 -9.56 26.40 -8.49
C SER A 21 -11.00 26.34 -7.94
N LYS A 22 -11.82 27.34 -8.28
CA LYS A 22 -13.23 27.39 -7.88
C LYS A 22 -13.99 26.11 -8.30
N ASN A 23 -13.79 25.66 -9.53
CA ASN A 23 -14.50 24.49 -10.06
C ASN A 23 -13.98 23.17 -9.48
N GLU A 24 -12.69 23.07 -9.10
CA GLU A 24 -12.20 21.91 -8.34
C GLU A 24 -12.88 21.83 -6.96
N LYS A 25 -13.00 22.96 -6.26
CA LYS A 25 -13.70 23.01 -4.97
C LYS A 25 -15.18 22.63 -5.10
N GLU A 26 -15.83 23.07 -6.17
CA GLU A 26 -17.24 22.80 -6.44
C GLU A 26 -17.54 21.31 -6.61
N ILE A 27 -16.62 20.54 -7.22
CA ILE A 27 -16.81 19.10 -7.42
C ILE A 27 -16.37 18.25 -6.22
N LEU A 28 -15.65 18.79 -5.23
CA LEU A 28 -15.17 18.02 -4.08
C LEU A 28 -16.29 17.25 -3.36
N PRO A 29 -17.44 17.84 -3.00
CA PRO A 29 -18.52 17.11 -2.35
C PRO A 29 -19.07 15.97 -3.22
N ILE A 30 -19.09 16.15 -4.55
CA ILE A 30 -19.56 15.13 -5.50
C ILE A 30 -18.62 13.92 -5.49
N LEU A 31 -17.29 14.16 -5.49
CA LEU A 31 -16.30 13.10 -5.46
C LEU A 31 -16.26 12.37 -4.11
N ILE A 32 -16.43 13.10 -3.00
CA ILE A 32 -16.52 12.51 -1.66
C ILE A 32 -17.75 11.59 -1.56
N GLU A 33 -18.90 12.03 -2.09
CA GLU A 33 -20.12 11.22 -2.14
C GLU A 33 -19.91 9.95 -2.99
N ALA A 34 -19.25 10.08 -4.15
CA ALA A 34 -18.90 8.93 -4.98
C ALA A 34 -17.99 7.93 -4.24
N SER A 35 -17.00 8.41 -3.49
CA SER A 35 -16.16 7.57 -2.63
C SER A 35 -16.98 6.88 -1.54
N LYS A 36 -17.92 7.56 -0.89
CA LYS A 36 -18.78 6.95 0.14
C LYS A 36 -19.64 5.82 -0.42
N LYS A 37 -20.24 6.03 -1.59
CA LYS A 37 -21.04 4.99 -2.28
C LYS A 37 -20.20 3.78 -2.67
N LEU A 38 -18.94 3.96 -3.05
CA LEU A 38 -18.02 2.85 -3.31
C LEU A 38 -17.82 1.96 -2.07
N ALA A 39 -17.90 2.53 -0.87
CA ALA A 39 -17.70 1.77 0.37
C ALA A 39 -18.72 0.63 0.49
N GLU A 40 -19.94 0.81 -0.03
CA GLU A 40 -21.00 -0.21 -0.05
C GLU A 40 -20.60 -1.43 -0.89
N ILE A 41 -19.95 -1.21 -2.05
CA ILE A 41 -19.44 -2.29 -2.90
C ILE A 41 -18.36 -3.08 -2.16
N TYR A 42 -17.42 -2.38 -1.54
CA TYR A 42 -16.32 -3.04 -0.81
C TYR A 42 -16.84 -3.81 0.41
N LEU A 43 -17.85 -3.31 1.12
CA LEU A 43 -18.50 -4.03 2.23
C LEU A 43 -19.05 -5.38 1.78
N GLU A 44 -19.56 -5.50 0.55
CA GLU A 44 -19.95 -6.79 -0.02
C GLU A 44 -18.75 -7.69 -0.33
N GLN A 45 -17.64 -7.13 -0.83
CA GLN A 45 -16.43 -7.89 -1.15
C GLN A 45 -15.77 -8.51 0.10
N GLU A 46 -15.78 -7.80 1.23
CA GLU A 46 -15.12 -8.23 2.48
C GLU A 46 -15.91 -9.20 3.35
N ILE A 47 -17.13 -9.58 2.96
CA ILE A 47 -17.95 -10.51 3.74
C ILE A 47 -17.16 -11.82 3.94
N GLY A 48 -17.03 -12.23 5.20
CA GLY A 48 -16.37 -13.49 5.56
C GLY A 48 -14.85 -13.47 5.58
N HIS A 49 -14.18 -12.35 5.34
CA HIS A 49 -12.70 -12.28 5.27
C HIS A 49 -11.95 -12.71 6.55
N GLU A 50 -12.61 -12.66 7.72
CA GLU A 50 -12.04 -13.15 8.99
C GLU A 50 -11.97 -14.68 9.04
N LYS A 51 -12.80 -15.38 8.24
CA LYS A 51 -12.96 -16.84 8.28
C LYS A 51 -12.52 -17.53 6.99
N TYR A 52 -12.71 -16.89 5.85
CA TYR A 52 -12.50 -17.48 4.53
C TYR A 52 -11.41 -16.68 3.79
N PRO A 53 -10.31 -17.33 3.35
CA PRO A 53 -9.22 -16.65 2.63
C PRO A 53 -9.66 -15.95 1.33
N GLY A 54 -10.73 -16.44 0.70
CA GLY A 54 -11.30 -15.82 -0.50
C GLY A 54 -12.33 -14.72 -0.23
N ALA A 55 -12.61 -14.37 1.04
CA ALA A 55 -13.71 -13.49 1.44
C ALA A 55 -15.00 -13.81 0.67
N ASN A 56 -15.66 -12.81 0.09
CA ASN A 56 -16.82 -12.99 -0.78
C ASN A 56 -16.45 -12.98 -2.28
N LEU A 57 -15.17 -13.14 -2.61
CA LEU A 57 -14.66 -13.15 -3.97
C LEU A 57 -14.82 -14.53 -4.63
N TYR A 58 -14.91 -15.57 -3.79
CA TYR A 58 -15.14 -16.97 -4.16
C TYR A 58 -16.16 -17.62 -3.21
N PRO A 59 -16.89 -18.67 -3.64
CA PRO A 59 -17.78 -19.39 -2.73
C PRO A 59 -16.99 -20.06 -1.60
N SER A 60 -17.48 -19.93 -0.37
CA SER A 60 -16.76 -20.35 0.86
C SER A 60 -16.57 -21.85 1.01
N ASP A 61 -17.33 -22.66 0.27
CA ASP A 61 -17.41 -24.12 0.37
C ASP A 61 -16.86 -24.83 -0.89
N VAL A 62 -16.00 -24.15 -1.65
CA VAL A 62 -15.35 -24.66 -2.86
C VAL A 62 -13.86 -24.76 -2.61
N THR A 63 -13.22 -25.81 -3.13
CA THR A 63 -11.77 -26.07 -3.00
C THR A 63 -10.92 -25.33 -4.05
N ASP A 64 -9.62 -25.17 -3.78
CA ASP A 64 -8.70 -24.47 -4.70
C ASP A 64 -8.64 -25.22 -6.04
N TYR A 65 -8.56 -26.55 -5.96
CA TYR A 65 -8.56 -27.44 -7.11
C TYR A 65 -9.81 -27.27 -8.00
N GLU A 66 -11.00 -27.12 -7.42
CA GLU A 66 -12.23 -26.88 -8.19
C GLU A 66 -12.21 -25.54 -8.92
N ILE A 67 -11.70 -24.49 -8.27
CA ILE A 67 -11.54 -23.16 -8.88
C ILE A 67 -10.53 -23.22 -10.01
N GLU A 68 -9.34 -23.77 -9.78
CA GLU A 68 -8.28 -23.89 -10.79
C GLU A 68 -8.73 -24.74 -11.98
N LYS A 69 -9.38 -25.87 -11.72
CA LYS A 69 -9.91 -26.75 -12.78
C LYS A 69 -11.00 -26.05 -13.61
N THR A 70 -11.83 -25.22 -12.99
CA THR A 70 -12.82 -24.42 -13.72
C THR A 70 -12.12 -23.32 -14.53
N ALA A 71 -11.10 -22.68 -13.95
CA ALA A 71 -10.33 -21.62 -14.59
C ALA A 71 -9.59 -22.08 -15.86
N MET A 72 -9.23 -23.38 -15.96
CA MET A 72 -8.68 -23.95 -17.19
C MET A 72 -9.66 -23.91 -18.38
N LYS A 73 -10.97 -23.92 -18.11
CA LYS A 73 -12.02 -23.84 -19.14
C LYS A 73 -12.57 -22.43 -19.30
N ASP A 74 -12.62 -21.68 -18.21
CA ASP A 74 -13.10 -20.31 -18.14
C ASP A 74 -12.09 -19.43 -17.38
N PRO A 75 -11.14 -18.80 -18.08
CA PRO A 75 -10.12 -17.96 -17.45
C PRO A 75 -10.70 -16.80 -16.61
N ASP A 76 -11.95 -16.38 -16.87
CA ASP A 76 -12.60 -15.31 -16.11
C ASP A 76 -12.83 -15.68 -14.64
N ILE A 77 -12.79 -16.97 -14.30
CA ILE A 77 -12.81 -17.47 -12.90
C ILE A 77 -11.65 -16.90 -12.08
N LEU A 78 -10.50 -16.62 -12.69
CA LEU A 78 -9.34 -16.00 -12.04
C LEU A 78 -9.08 -14.56 -12.50
N SER A 79 -9.96 -13.99 -13.33
CA SER A 79 -9.87 -12.57 -13.73
C SER A 79 -9.93 -11.65 -12.51
N SER A 80 -9.14 -10.57 -12.54
CA SER A 80 -9.08 -9.57 -11.47
C SER A 80 -10.39 -8.81 -11.25
N TYR A 81 -11.33 -8.86 -12.21
CA TYR A 81 -12.52 -8.02 -12.23
C TYR A 81 -13.84 -8.81 -12.13
N THR A 82 -13.81 -10.00 -11.54
CA THR A 82 -14.97 -10.90 -11.42
C THR A 82 -15.15 -11.43 -10.00
N ILE A 83 -16.40 -11.67 -9.59
CA ILE A 83 -16.75 -12.50 -8.43
C ILE A 83 -17.10 -13.90 -8.95
N VAL A 84 -16.65 -14.94 -8.25
CA VAL A 84 -17.03 -16.32 -8.58
C VAL A 84 -18.27 -16.71 -7.79
N GLU A 85 -19.30 -17.19 -8.48
CA GLU A 85 -20.57 -17.63 -7.87
C GLU A 85 -20.89 -19.07 -8.28
N LYS A 86 -21.75 -19.73 -7.49
CA LYS A 86 -22.31 -21.04 -7.84
C LYS A 86 -23.52 -20.86 -8.75
N SER A 87 -23.60 -21.69 -9.79
CA SER A 87 -24.76 -21.83 -10.67
C SER A 87 -25.16 -23.30 -10.81
N LEU A 88 -26.28 -23.57 -11.49
CA LEU A 88 -26.73 -24.93 -11.83
C LEU A 88 -25.70 -25.71 -12.67
N LYS A 89 -24.78 -25.03 -13.37
CA LYS A 89 -23.77 -25.63 -14.24
C LYS A 89 -22.37 -25.72 -13.60
N GLY A 90 -22.24 -25.34 -12.33
CA GLY A 90 -20.96 -25.22 -11.63
C GLY A 90 -20.61 -23.76 -11.33
N LEU A 91 -19.32 -23.45 -11.22
CA LEU A 91 -18.82 -22.11 -10.91
C LEU A 91 -18.91 -21.21 -12.16
N VAL A 92 -19.31 -19.95 -11.95
CA VAL A 92 -19.36 -18.92 -12.99
C VAL A 92 -18.67 -17.66 -12.53
N ALA A 93 -17.99 -16.97 -13.45
CA ALA A 93 -17.42 -15.66 -13.21
C ALA A 93 -18.44 -14.56 -13.54
N VAL A 94 -18.76 -13.72 -12.57
CA VAL A 94 -19.66 -12.57 -12.73
C VAL A 94 -18.82 -11.29 -12.75
N PRO A 95 -18.75 -10.56 -13.88
CA PRO A 95 -18.00 -9.30 -13.95
C PRO A 95 -18.50 -8.25 -12.96
N TYR A 96 -17.61 -7.46 -12.38
CA TYR A 96 -17.96 -6.47 -11.35
C TYR A 96 -18.99 -5.43 -11.82
N HIS A 97 -18.92 -5.00 -13.07
CA HIS A 97 -19.88 -4.03 -13.63
C HIS A 97 -21.31 -4.61 -13.77
N ILE A 98 -21.44 -5.94 -13.80
CA ILE A 98 -22.73 -6.65 -13.73
C ILE A 98 -23.13 -6.87 -12.28
N LYS A 99 -22.21 -7.39 -11.46
CA LYS A 99 -22.45 -7.73 -10.05
C LYS A 99 -22.91 -6.52 -9.23
N PHE A 100 -22.28 -5.36 -9.42
CA PHE A 100 -22.50 -4.15 -8.64
C PHE A 100 -23.18 -3.03 -9.46
N LYS A 101 -23.98 -3.42 -10.47
CA LYS A 101 -24.54 -2.50 -11.46
C LYS A 101 -25.26 -1.30 -10.85
N ASN A 102 -26.05 -1.52 -9.79
CA ASN A 102 -26.85 -0.46 -9.16
C ASN A 102 -25.93 0.60 -8.53
N GLN A 103 -25.02 0.18 -7.65
CA GLN A 103 -24.07 1.08 -6.97
C GLN A 103 -23.16 1.79 -7.99
N LEU A 104 -22.66 1.05 -9.00
CA LEU A 104 -21.80 1.62 -10.03
C LEU A 104 -22.51 2.63 -10.93
N THR A 105 -23.83 2.46 -11.17
CA THR A 105 -24.63 3.43 -11.93
C THR A 105 -24.80 4.75 -11.16
N GLU A 106 -25.00 4.69 -9.85
CA GLU A 106 -25.08 5.90 -9.01
C GLU A 106 -23.74 6.64 -8.98
N ILE A 107 -22.65 5.92 -8.77
CA ILE A 107 -21.29 6.49 -8.80
C ILE A 107 -21.01 7.10 -10.19
N SER A 108 -21.32 6.38 -11.26
CA SER A 108 -21.15 6.85 -12.64
C SER A 108 -21.89 8.16 -12.89
N THR A 109 -23.11 8.30 -12.38
CA THR A 109 -23.91 9.54 -12.50
C THR A 109 -23.22 10.73 -11.82
N LEU A 110 -22.65 10.52 -10.63
CA LEU A 110 -21.90 11.56 -9.90
C LEU A 110 -20.63 11.98 -10.67
N LEU A 111 -19.85 11.02 -11.17
CA LEU A 111 -18.63 11.32 -11.93
C LEU A 111 -18.93 12.03 -13.25
N SER A 112 -20.00 11.61 -13.95
CA SER A 112 -20.49 12.29 -15.14
C SER A 112 -20.84 13.75 -14.84
N LYS A 113 -21.60 14.01 -13.76
CA LYS A 113 -21.92 15.39 -13.32
C LYS A 113 -20.66 16.20 -13.02
N ALA A 114 -19.71 15.65 -12.27
CA ALA A 114 -18.45 16.33 -11.96
C ALA A 114 -17.64 16.66 -13.23
N SER A 115 -17.68 15.78 -14.24
CA SER A 115 -16.99 15.98 -15.52
C SER A 115 -17.50 17.20 -16.31
N PHE A 116 -18.78 17.57 -16.15
CA PHE A 116 -19.37 18.75 -16.79
C PHE A 116 -19.04 20.06 -16.08
N VAL A 117 -18.76 20.01 -14.77
CA VAL A 117 -18.46 21.20 -13.96
C VAL A 117 -16.98 21.60 -14.06
N ILE A 118 -16.09 20.61 -14.13
CA ILE A 118 -14.66 20.85 -14.08
C ILE A 118 -14.11 21.45 -15.39
N LYS A 119 -13.31 22.51 -15.27
CA LYS A 119 -12.71 23.20 -16.43
C LYS A 119 -11.38 22.57 -16.89
N ASN A 120 -10.66 21.87 -16.00
CA ASN A 120 -9.46 21.15 -16.41
C ASN A 120 -9.86 20.03 -17.37
N LYS A 121 -9.42 20.15 -18.63
CA LYS A 121 -9.80 19.23 -19.72
C LYS A 121 -9.40 17.78 -19.45
N THR A 122 -8.23 17.55 -18.85
CA THR A 122 -7.77 16.18 -18.55
C THR A 122 -8.56 15.55 -17.41
N LEU A 123 -8.88 16.32 -16.36
CA LEU A 123 -9.71 15.87 -15.26
C LEU A 123 -11.16 15.62 -15.70
N ALA A 124 -11.74 16.51 -16.54
CA ALA A 124 -13.05 16.28 -17.16
C ALA A 124 -13.05 14.96 -17.95
N LYS A 125 -12.04 14.76 -18.81
CA LYS A 125 -11.90 13.55 -19.62
C LYS A 125 -11.80 12.29 -18.75
N TYR A 126 -10.96 12.31 -17.71
CA TYR A 126 -10.83 11.18 -16.79
C TYR A 126 -12.15 10.88 -16.08
N LEU A 127 -12.81 11.88 -15.49
CA LEU A 127 -14.08 11.67 -14.77
C LEU A 127 -15.17 11.10 -15.69
N LYS A 128 -15.22 11.55 -16.95
CA LYS A 128 -16.13 10.99 -17.95
C LYS A 128 -15.77 9.54 -18.30
N ILE A 129 -14.50 9.25 -18.55
CA ILE A 129 -14.06 7.87 -18.83
C ILE A 129 -14.30 6.97 -17.63
N ALA A 130 -14.01 7.40 -16.41
CA ALA A 130 -14.26 6.65 -15.18
C ALA A 130 -15.76 6.36 -15.02
N SER A 131 -16.62 7.35 -15.25
CA SER A 131 -18.08 7.17 -15.28
C SER A 131 -18.50 6.04 -16.24
N ASP A 132 -17.99 6.04 -17.47
CA ASP A 132 -18.34 5.01 -18.45
C ASP A 132 -17.71 3.64 -18.11
N SER A 133 -16.44 3.64 -17.70
CA SER A 133 -15.66 2.44 -17.40
C SER A 133 -16.19 1.64 -16.21
N LEU A 134 -16.70 2.31 -15.18
CA LEU A 134 -17.31 1.63 -14.02
C LEU A 134 -18.52 0.79 -14.42
N VAL A 135 -19.32 1.21 -15.40
CA VAL A 135 -20.56 0.51 -15.80
C VAL A 135 -20.38 -0.43 -17.00
N ASN A 136 -19.26 -0.35 -17.73
CA ASN A 136 -18.94 -1.24 -18.84
C ASN A 136 -17.74 -2.17 -18.59
N GLY A 137 -17.05 -2.03 -17.45
CA GLY A 137 -15.93 -2.88 -17.05
C GLY A 137 -14.58 -2.56 -17.71
N ASN A 138 -14.43 -1.44 -18.42
CA ASN A 138 -13.18 -1.08 -19.09
C ASN A 138 -12.22 -0.31 -18.14
N TYR A 139 -11.72 -0.99 -17.12
CA TYR A 139 -10.83 -0.40 -16.10
C TYR A 139 -9.47 0.02 -16.66
N ARG A 140 -8.92 -0.71 -17.65
CA ARG A 140 -7.66 -0.32 -18.30
C ARG A 140 -7.74 1.06 -18.96
N LYS A 141 -8.83 1.35 -19.68
CA LYS A 141 -9.04 2.68 -20.27
C LYS A 141 -9.16 3.78 -19.21
N MET A 142 -9.71 3.44 -18.04
CA MET A 142 -9.78 4.35 -16.90
C MET A 142 -8.40 4.65 -16.33
N ASP A 143 -7.53 3.64 -16.21
CA ASP A 143 -6.15 3.79 -15.72
C ASP A 143 -5.31 4.65 -16.68
N GLU A 144 -5.38 4.38 -17.97
CA GLU A 144 -4.72 5.17 -19.01
C GLU A 144 -5.14 6.64 -18.94
N ALA A 145 -6.45 6.91 -18.81
CA ALA A 145 -6.97 8.26 -18.65
C ALA A 145 -6.55 8.92 -17.33
N TRP A 146 -6.45 8.15 -16.25
CA TRP A 146 -6.01 8.65 -14.95
C TRP A 146 -4.53 9.05 -14.98
N LEU A 147 -3.66 8.21 -15.55
CA LEU A 147 -2.24 8.51 -15.73
C LEU A 147 -2.02 9.76 -16.60
N ASP A 148 -2.94 10.06 -17.52
CA ASP A 148 -2.92 11.24 -18.39
C ASP A 148 -3.37 12.54 -17.71
N LEU A 149 -3.85 12.51 -16.46
CA LEU A 149 -4.19 13.73 -15.72
C LEU A 149 -2.99 14.67 -15.61
N LYS A 150 -3.20 15.94 -15.97
CA LYS A 150 -2.18 17.00 -15.93
C LYS A 150 -2.81 18.32 -15.46
N ASN A 151 -1.99 19.21 -14.91
CA ASN A 151 -2.38 20.58 -14.56
C ASN A 151 -3.58 20.68 -13.59
N SER A 152 -3.69 19.73 -12.66
CA SER A 152 -4.74 19.67 -11.63
C SER A 152 -4.07 19.44 -10.28
N HIS A 153 -4.47 20.19 -9.26
CA HIS A 153 -4.03 19.92 -7.88
C HIS A 153 -4.97 18.92 -7.20
N LEU A 154 -6.23 18.86 -7.64
CA LEU A 154 -7.15 17.81 -7.25
C LEU A 154 -6.77 16.49 -7.92
N ILE A 155 -6.67 15.43 -7.12
CA ILE A 155 -6.46 14.06 -7.58
C ILE A 155 -7.54 13.15 -6.99
N PHE A 156 -8.08 12.29 -7.84
CA PHE A 156 -9.16 11.36 -7.50
C PHE A 156 -8.86 10.01 -8.12
N LEU A 157 -9.07 8.95 -7.36
CA LEU A 157 -8.98 7.57 -7.80
C LEU A 157 -10.23 6.83 -7.34
N ILE A 158 -10.78 5.98 -8.20
CA ILE A 158 -11.91 5.11 -7.89
C ILE A 158 -11.88 3.88 -8.79
N GLY A 159 -12.00 2.69 -8.20
CA GLY A 159 -12.05 1.45 -8.97
C GLY A 159 -11.46 0.25 -8.23
N PRO A 160 -11.46 -0.94 -8.85
CA PRO A 160 -10.79 -2.12 -8.34
C PRO A 160 -9.29 -2.02 -8.61
N TYR A 161 -8.47 -2.01 -7.54
CA TYR A 161 -7.01 -1.86 -7.68
C TYR A 161 -6.21 -2.83 -6.81
N GLU A 162 -6.77 -3.25 -5.66
CA GLU A 162 -5.98 -3.92 -4.64
C GLU A 162 -6.27 -5.41 -4.48
N ARG A 163 -5.28 -6.23 -4.12
CA ARG A 163 -5.42 -7.71 -4.14
C ARG A 163 -5.31 -8.40 -2.79
N TYR A 164 -4.86 -7.72 -1.75
CA TYR A 164 -4.60 -8.35 -0.43
C TYR A 164 -5.85 -8.93 0.26
N LEU A 165 -7.06 -8.58 -0.19
CA LEU A 165 -8.27 -9.26 0.31
C LEU A 165 -8.38 -10.71 -0.22
N ASP A 166 -7.87 -10.97 -1.42
CA ASP A 166 -7.78 -12.31 -2.00
C ASP A 166 -6.54 -13.04 -1.47
N LYS A 167 -6.67 -13.57 -0.26
CA LYS A 167 -5.63 -14.40 0.36
C LYS A 167 -5.53 -15.81 -0.22
N ARG A 168 -6.36 -16.13 -1.22
CA ARG A 168 -6.46 -17.47 -1.80
C ARG A 168 -5.58 -17.58 -3.04
N PHE A 169 -5.70 -16.62 -3.96
CA PHE A 169 -4.94 -16.63 -5.21
C PHE A 169 -4.20 -15.32 -5.51
N PHE A 170 -4.46 -14.26 -4.73
CA PHE A 170 -3.89 -12.93 -4.95
C PHE A 170 -4.10 -12.42 -6.39
N LYS A 171 -5.28 -12.70 -6.96
CA LYS A 171 -5.67 -12.32 -8.34
C LYS A 171 -6.81 -11.31 -8.36
N LYS A 172 -7.83 -11.47 -7.51
CA LYS A 172 -9.02 -10.62 -7.50
C LYS A 172 -8.69 -9.23 -6.96
N MET A 173 -9.13 -8.20 -7.67
CA MET A 173 -9.00 -6.82 -7.21
C MET A 173 -10.21 -6.38 -6.40
N VAL A 174 -9.99 -5.54 -5.39
CA VAL A 174 -11.04 -4.96 -4.57
C VAL A 174 -11.08 -3.45 -4.74
N TYR A 175 -12.27 -2.92 -4.53
CA TYR A 175 -12.56 -1.52 -4.73
C TYR A 175 -11.87 -0.65 -3.69
N ILE A 176 -11.21 0.39 -4.17
CA ILE A 176 -10.67 1.50 -3.38
C ILE A 176 -11.08 2.82 -4.00
N SER A 177 -11.11 3.87 -3.18
CA SER A 177 -11.13 5.24 -3.68
C SER A 177 -10.47 6.19 -2.71
N PHE A 178 -9.93 7.28 -3.25
CA PHE A 178 -9.63 8.46 -2.47
C PHE A 178 -9.96 9.73 -3.24
N VAL A 179 -10.26 10.78 -2.48
CA VAL A 179 -10.19 12.17 -2.95
C VAL A 179 -9.02 12.83 -2.23
N GLY A 180 -8.15 13.52 -2.94
CA GLY A 180 -7.00 14.18 -2.33
C GLY A 180 -6.52 15.40 -3.10
N ILE A 181 -5.65 16.16 -2.45
CA ILE A 181 -5.02 17.35 -3.00
C ILE A 181 -3.52 17.09 -3.03
N ILE A 182 -2.91 17.26 -4.20
CA ILE A 182 -1.46 17.13 -4.38
C ILE A 182 -0.79 18.25 -3.59
N ASP A 183 0.11 17.88 -2.68
CA ASP A 183 0.94 18.80 -1.91
C ASP A 183 2.23 19.07 -2.68
N PRO A 184 2.42 20.27 -3.26
CA PRO A 184 3.56 20.52 -4.16
C PRO A 184 4.90 20.45 -3.44
N TYR A 185 4.96 20.88 -2.18
CA TYR A 185 6.19 20.87 -1.39
C TYR A 185 6.63 19.44 -1.12
N HIS A 186 5.75 18.62 -0.55
CA HIS A 186 6.06 17.22 -0.25
C HIS A 186 6.23 16.39 -1.53
N THR A 187 5.56 16.75 -2.63
CA THR A 187 5.76 16.08 -3.93
C THR A 187 7.17 16.34 -4.44
N GLN A 188 7.65 17.59 -4.41
CA GLN A 188 9.02 17.93 -4.82
C GLN A 188 10.07 17.20 -3.96
N GLN A 189 9.83 17.05 -2.66
CA GLN A 189 10.74 16.30 -1.79
C GLN A 189 10.77 14.81 -2.15
N ALA A 190 9.61 14.21 -2.43
CA ALA A 190 9.52 12.81 -2.87
C ALA A 190 10.18 12.58 -4.25
N GLU A 191 10.06 13.53 -5.18
CA GLU A 191 10.75 13.49 -6.48
C GLU A 191 12.28 13.51 -6.33
N LYS A 192 12.83 14.26 -5.35
CA LYS A 192 14.27 14.23 -5.04
C LYS A 192 14.72 12.85 -4.58
N ILE A 193 13.94 12.19 -3.72
CA ILE A 193 14.21 10.82 -3.27
C ILE A 193 14.23 9.88 -4.47
N TYR A 194 13.17 9.93 -5.30
CA TYR A 194 13.07 9.10 -6.49
C TYR A 194 14.25 9.29 -7.44
N LYS A 195 14.64 10.53 -7.72
CA LYS A 195 15.79 10.84 -8.59
C LYS A 195 17.09 10.22 -8.08
N VAL A 196 17.34 10.26 -6.77
CA VAL A 196 18.53 9.63 -6.19
C VAL A 196 18.46 8.11 -6.38
N LEU A 197 17.39 7.47 -5.90
CA LEU A 197 17.24 6.02 -5.98
C LEU A 197 17.28 5.50 -7.42
N SER A 198 16.63 6.18 -8.36
CA SER A 198 16.59 5.78 -9.78
C SER A 198 17.94 5.91 -10.49
N THR A 199 18.86 6.73 -9.98
CA THR A 199 20.19 6.95 -10.57
C THR A 199 21.31 6.19 -9.87
N THR A 200 21.09 5.69 -8.65
CA THR A 200 22.10 4.95 -7.88
C THR A 200 22.05 3.44 -8.07
N LEU A 201 20.95 2.92 -8.63
CA LEU A 201 20.81 1.49 -8.93
C LEU A 201 21.63 1.01 -10.12
N GLY A 202 22.04 1.91 -11.04
CA GLY A 202 22.70 1.54 -12.30
C GLY A 202 21.82 0.65 -13.20
N ASP A 203 22.41 0.01 -14.22
CA ASP A 203 21.72 -0.94 -15.13
C ASP A 203 21.47 -2.33 -14.50
N LYS A 204 21.28 -2.39 -13.17
CA LYS A 204 21.10 -3.66 -12.47
C LYS A 204 19.79 -4.38 -12.90
N PRO A 205 19.77 -5.72 -12.89
CA PRO A 205 18.64 -6.53 -13.37
C PRO A 205 17.36 -6.45 -12.52
N HIS A 206 17.31 -5.63 -11.47
CA HIS A 206 16.15 -5.51 -10.58
C HIS A 206 15.00 -4.65 -11.15
N LYS A 207 15.19 -4.12 -12.37
CA LYS A 207 14.28 -3.19 -13.02
C LYS A 207 13.55 -3.87 -14.17
N TYR A 208 12.47 -4.60 -13.88
CA TYR A 208 11.57 -5.06 -14.93
C TYR A 208 10.09 -5.17 -14.48
N PRO A 209 9.13 -4.61 -15.23
CA PRO A 209 9.31 -3.80 -16.44
C PRO A 209 9.75 -2.35 -16.17
N THR A 210 10.40 -1.72 -17.15
CA THR A 210 10.65 -0.26 -17.11
C THR A 210 9.36 0.50 -17.45
N PRO A 211 8.89 1.41 -16.58
CA PRO A 211 7.69 2.20 -16.86
C PRO A 211 7.88 3.19 -18.02
N ALA A 212 6.85 3.43 -18.83
CA ALA A 212 6.87 4.49 -19.86
C ALA A 212 7.11 5.88 -19.26
N ARG A 213 6.52 6.12 -18.09
CA ARG A 213 6.68 7.34 -17.28
C ARG A 213 6.46 7.00 -15.81
N VAL A 214 7.10 7.76 -14.93
CA VAL A 214 6.89 7.68 -13.49
C VAL A 214 6.51 9.07 -12.98
N GLN A 215 5.45 9.15 -12.19
CA GLN A 215 5.08 10.37 -11.48
C GLN A 215 5.00 10.08 -9.99
N VAL A 216 5.73 10.86 -9.19
CA VAL A 216 5.74 10.72 -7.73
C VAL A 216 4.85 11.81 -7.15
N LEU A 217 3.94 11.46 -6.25
CA LEU A 217 2.96 12.39 -5.68
C LEU A 217 2.90 12.24 -4.18
N ALA A 218 2.90 13.36 -3.46
CA ALA A 218 2.51 13.43 -2.06
C ALA A 218 1.12 14.06 -1.97
N ILE A 219 0.19 13.39 -1.30
CA ILE A 219 -1.23 13.72 -1.36
C ILE A 219 -1.78 13.96 0.05
N ARG A 220 -2.45 15.10 0.24
CA ARG A 220 -3.33 15.37 1.38
C ARG A 220 -4.71 14.80 1.06
N ASN A 221 -4.98 13.59 1.51
CA ASN A 221 -6.24 12.91 1.30
C ASN A 221 -7.33 13.53 2.17
N LEU A 222 -8.53 13.70 1.59
CA LEU A 222 -9.74 14.15 2.27
C LEU A 222 -10.57 12.95 2.74
N ILE A 223 -10.60 11.89 1.94
CA ILE A 223 -11.30 10.65 2.24
C ILE A 223 -10.56 9.46 1.63
N PHE A 224 -10.55 8.35 2.36
CA PHE A 224 -10.31 7.00 1.87
C PHE A 224 -11.61 6.22 1.87
N SER A 225 -11.76 5.31 0.92
CA SER A 225 -12.89 4.39 0.83
C SER A 225 -12.48 3.01 0.33
N GLY A 226 -13.27 2.01 0.68
CA GLY A 226 -13.04 0.61 0.40
C GLY A 226 -11.84 0.06 1.14
N PHE A 227 -11.07 -0.80 0.46
CA PHE A 227 -9.91 -1.46 1.06
C PHE A 227 -8.86 -0.48 1.57
N LEU A 228 -8.72 0.69 0.93
CA LEU A 228 -7.79 1.74 1.35
C LEU A 228 -8.11 2.30 2.75
N ALA A 229 -9.39 2.43 3.11
CA ALA A 229 -9.81 2.84 4.45
C ALA A 229 -9.65 1.71 5.47
N ARG A 230 -9.83 0.45 5.03
CA ARG A 230 -9.68 -0.75 5.84
C ARG A 230 -8.24 -1.02 6.25
N ALA A 231 -7.32 -0.98 5.27
CA ALA A 231 -5.89 -1.24 5.47
C ALA A 231 -5.13 0.02 5.89
N LEU A 232 -5.72 1.21 5.68
CA LEU A 232 -5.14 2.51 5.99
C LEU A 232 -3.72 2.64 5.41
N PHE A 233 -3.60 2.49 4.08
CA PHE A 233 -2.30 2.54 3.44
C PHE A 233 -1.65 3.92 3.55
N THR A 234 -0.33 3.94 3.49
CA THR A 234 0.48 5.16 3.48
C THR A 234 1.12 5.43 2.13
N SER A 235 1.20 4.43 1.25
CA SER A 235 1.67 4.59 -0.12
C SER A 235 1.06 3.55 -1.05
N GLU A 236 0.96 3.87 -2.33
CA GLU A 236 0.39 3.01 -3.38
C GLU A 236 1.03 3.26 -4.74
N HIS A 237 1.14 2.20 -5.54
CA HIS A 237 1.69 2.24 -6.90
C HIS A 237 0.63 1.80 -7.91
N ILE A 238 0.11 2.76 -8.67
CA ILE A 238 -1.05 2.51 -9.53
C ILE A 238 -0.77 2.98 -10.97
N PRO A 239 -1.11 2.15 -11.98
CA PRO A 239 -1.59 0.77 -11.87
C PRO A 239 -0.46 -0.21 -11.47
N SER A 240 -0.85 -1.41 -11.05
CA SER A 240 0.10 -2.44 -10.59
C SER A 240 0.41 -3.52 -11.64
N ASP A 241 -0.25 -3.51 -12.81
CA ASP A 241 -0.02 -4.46 -13.89
C ASP A 241 1.13 -4.04 -14.82
N ASP A 242 1.95 -5.01 -15.21
CA ASP A 242 3.19 -4.76 -15.95
C ASP A 242 2.95 -4.20 -17.35
N THR A 243 1.87 -4.61 -18.02
CA THR A 243 1.53 -4.15 -19.38
C THR A 243 1.19 -2.66 -19.40
N THR A 244 0.36 -2.19 -18.47
CA THR A 244 -0.01 -0.77 -18.40
C THR A 244 1.16 0.06 -17.89
N ILE A 245 1.98 -0.47 -16.98
CA ILE A 245 3.22 0.20 -16.54
C ILE A 245 4.16 0.44 -17.74
N GLN A 246 4.41 -0.57 -18.58
CA GLN A 246 5.25 -0.45 -19.78
C GLN A 246 4.68 0.50 -20.83
N GLY A 247 3.36 0.48 -21.04
CA GLY A 247 2.72 1.28 -22.09
C GLY A 247 2.40 2.73 -21.69
N SER A 248 1.96 2.93 -20.45
CA SER A 248 1.33 4.17 -19.99
C SER A 248 1.98 4.78 -18.74
N GLY A 249 2.81 4.00 -18.04
CA GLY A 249 3.54 4.43 -16.84
C GLY A 249 2.83 4.14 -15.53
N VAL A 250 3.31 4.76 -14.46
CA VAL A 250 2.85 4.53 -13.08
C VAL A 250 2.87 5.81 -12.25
N ARG A 251 1.94 5.93 -11.30
CA ARG A 251 2.01 6.91 -10.21
C ARG A 251 2.40 6.25 -8.90
N LEU A 252 3.42 6.80 -8.27
CA LEU A 252 3.91 6.42 -6.96
C LEU A 252 3.39 7.45 -5.97
N MET A 253 2.42 7.06 -5.15
CA MET A 253 1.68 7.97 -4.29
C MET A 253 2.05 7.75 -2.84
N GLY A 254 2.31 8.82 -2.10
CA GLY A 254 2.36 8.83 -0.64
C GLY A 254 1.19 9.63 -0.07
N TYR A 255 0.48 9.03 0.89
CA TYR A 255 -0.74 9.57 1.49
C TYR A 255 -0.46 10.27 2.81
N LEU A 256 -0.19 11.56 2.75
CA LEU A 256 0.26 12.36 3.90
C LEU A 256 -0.75 12.34 5.06
N SER A 257 -2.05 12.42 4.77
CA SER A 257 -3.09 12.38 5.82
C SER A 257 -3.10 11.05 6.59
N SER A 258 -2.85 9.94 5.88
CA SER A 258 -2.75 8.61 6.49
C SER A 258 -1.44 8.45 7.28
N MET A 259 -0.33 8.97 6.74
CA MET A 259 0.96 8.99 7.44
C MET A 259 0.87 9.76 8.76
N ASP A 260 0.29 10.96 8.76
CA ASP A 260 0.13 11.78 9.97
C ASP A 260 -0.76 11.10 11.00
N TYR A 261 -1.90 10.57 10.56
CA TYR A 261 -2.82 9.86 11.45
C TYR A 261 -2.16 8.63 12.09
N LYS A 262 -1.44 7.80 11.32
CA LYS A 262 -0.68 6.66 11.85
C LYS A 262 0.45 7.10 12.77
N PHE A 263 1.15 8.18 12.43
CA PHE A 263 2.24 8.69 13.27
C PHE A 263 1.74 9.07 14.66
N GLU A 264 0.67 9.86 14.73
CA GLU A 264 0.12 10.38 15.98
C GLU A 264 -0.51 9.30 16.86
N HIS A 265 -1.28 8.40 16.25
CA HIS A 265 -2.11 7.46 17.00
C HIS A 265 -1.45 6.11 17.23
N LEU A 266 -0.37 5.81 16.53
CA LEU A 266 0.27 4.50 16.56
C LEU A 266 1.80 4.61 16.70
N LEU A 267 2.51 5.18 15.74
CA LEU A 267 3.98 5.11 15.69
C LEU A 267 4.67 5.89 16.81
N TYR A 268 4.24 7.11 17.09
CA TYR A 268 4.83 7.91 18.15
C TYR A 268 4.52 7.33 19.55
N PRO A 269 3.28 6.91 19.87
CA PRO A 269 3.02 6.13 21.08
C PRO A 269 3.89 4.86 21.20
N ILE A 270 4.08 4.12 20.11
CA ILE A 270 4.97 2.94 20.08
C ILE A 270 6.39 3.33 20.45
N PHE A 271 6.94 4.39 19.83
CA PHE A 271 8.27 4.90 20.15
C PHE A 271 8.42 5.20 21.65
N LYS A 272 7.41 5.84 22.24
CA LYS A 272 7.39 6.17 23.68
C LYS A 272 7.28 4.92 24.59
N SER A 273 6.77 3.80 24.08
CA SER A 273 6.60 2.54 24.81
C SER A 273 7.80 1.59 24.72
N ILE A 274 8.43 1.48 23.55
CA ILE A 274 9.44 0.43 23.29
C ILE A 274 10.89 0.89 23.55
N PHE A 275 11.17 2.19 23.43
CA PHE A 275 12.50 2.75 23.69
C PHE A 275 12.63 3.31 25.11
N GLU A 276 13.83 3.31 25.68
CA GLU A 276 14.08 3.88 27.00
C GLU A 276 13.95 5.43 27.03
N LYS A 277 13.60 6.00 28.20
CA LYS A 277 13.34 7.45 28.36
C LYS A 277 14.51 8.34 27.95
N ARG A 278 15.76 7.93 28.24
CA ARG A 278 16.95 8.74 27.92
C ARG A 278 17.19 8.78 26.42
N PHE A 279 17.02 7.65 25.72
CA PHE A 279 17.10 7.60 24.27
C PHE A 279 16.01 8.48 23.63
N GLN A 280 14.77 8.43 24.15
CA GLN A 280 13.67 9.24 23.65
C GLN A 280 13.97 10.75 23.63
N GLN A 281 14.75 11.26 24.59
CA GLN A 281 15.10 12.69 24.67
C GLN A 281 16.04 13.15 23.55
N SER A 282 16.70 12.22 22.85
CA SER A 282 17.62 12.54 21.75
C SER A 282 16.93 12.73 20.40
N TYR A 283 15.61 12.50 20.33
CA TYR A 283 14.82 12.58 19.10
C TYR A 283 13.52 13.34 19.36
N SER A 284 13.41 14.54 18.81
CA SER A 284 12.17 15.32 18.84
C SER A 284 11.06 14.65 18.01
N GLU A 285 9.81 14.94 18.34
CA GLU A 285 8.65 14.48 17.57
C GLU A 285 8.75 14.88 16.08
N ASP A 286 9.14 16.13 15.77
CA ASP A 286 9.28 16.61 14.39
C ASP A 286 10.31 15.83 13.58
N LEU A 287 11.45 15.49 14.20
CA LEU A 287 12.47 14.65 13.59
C LEU A 287 11.94 13.25 13.27
N LEU A 288 11.18 12.64 14.19
CA LEU A 288 10.58 11.32 13.96
C LEU A 288 9.47 11.38 12.90
N ARG A 289 8.68 12.46 12.86
CA ARG A 289 7.65 12.67 11.84
C ARG A 289 8.27 12.81 10.45
N ARG A 290 9.37 13.58 10.35
CA ARG A 290 10.19 13.70 9.14
C ARG A 290 10.83 12.35 8.76
N GLY A 291 11.35 11.61 9.73
CA GLY A 291 11.87 10.24 9.54
C GLY A 291 10.80 9.29 9.02
N ASN A 292 9.57 9.37 9.50
CA ASN A 292 8.44 8.57 9.03
C ASN A 292 8.07 8.91 7.58
N TYR A 293 8.04 10.19 7.22
CA TYR A 293 7.85 10.61 5.82
C TYR A 293 8.91 9.98 4.91
N TYR A 294 10.19 10.10 5.27
CA TYR A 294 11.27 9.52 4.46
C TYR A 294 11.18 7.99 4.40
N PHE A 295 10.91 7.33 5.53
CA PHE A 295 10.72 5.88 5.57
C PHE A 295 9.67 5.44 4.55
N VAL A 296 8.47 6.01 4.58
CA VAL A 296 7.37 5.61 3.67
C VAL A 296 7.72 5.85 2.21
N PHE A 297 8.28 7.01 1.87
CA PHE A 297 8.63 7.29 0.48
C PHE A 297 9.78 6.43 -0.02
N VAL A 298 10.79 6.17 0.81
CA VAL A 298 11.93 5.36 0.39
C VAL A 298 11.55 3.89 0.20
N THR A 299 10.76 3.31 1.10
CA THR A 299 10.29 1.91 0.96
C THR A 299 9.30 1.76 -0.18
N GLY A 300 8.36 2.69 -0.32
CA GLY A 300 7.46 2.77 -1.46
C GLY A 300 8.25 2.82 -2.76
N LEU A 301 9.13 3.81 -2.95
CA LEU A 301 9.93 3.93 -4.17
C LEU A 301 10.81 2.71 -4.45
N ALA A 302 11.38 2.08 -3.40
CA ALA A 302 12.16 0.85 -3.55
C ALA A 302 11.31 -0.31 -4.14
N ARG A 303 10.04 -0.45 -3.73
CA ARG A 303 9.10 -1.43 -4.32
C ARG A 303 8.98 -1.27 -5.84
N GLN A 304 8.97 -0.04 -6.36
CA GLN A 304 8.87 0.17 -7.82
C GLN A 304 10.15 -0.20 -8.54
N LEU A 305 11.28 -0.02 -7.87
CA LEU A 305 12.60 -0.26 -8.43
C LEU A 305 13.03 -1.73 -8.35
N HIS A 306 12.35 -2.51 -7.50
CA HIS A 306 12.60 -3.93 -7.27
C HIS A 306 11.38 -4.72 -7.75
N ARG A 307 11.23 -4.82 -9.08
CA ARG A 307 10.16 -5.61 -9.72
C ARG A 307 10.78 -6.69 -10.59
N PHE A 308 10.22 -7.89 -10.49
CA PHE A 308 10.74 -9.08 -11.13
C PHE A 308 9.62 -9.84 -11.85
N GLU A 309 9.82 -10.08 -13.15
CA GLU A 309 8.86 -10.81 -13.99
C GLU A 309 8.59 -12.21 -13.46
N GLY A 310 7.33 -12.63 -13.46
CA GLY A 310 6.93 -13.98 -13.04
C GLY A 310 7.08 -14.27 -11.55
N ALA A 311 7.58 -13.33 -10.73
CA ALA A 311 7.74 -13.54 -9.29
C ALA A 311 6.38 -13.83 -8.60
N ARG A 312 5.30 -13.19 -9.05
CA ARG A 312 3.95 -13.42 -8.53
C ARG A 312 3.47 -14.84 -8.81
N GLU A 313 3.62 -15.32 -10.04
CA GLU A 313 3.25 -16.66 -10.45
C GLU A 313 4.10 -17.72 -9.75
N LYS A 314 5.41 -17.47 -9.62
CA LYS A 314 6.38 -18.38 -9.00
C LYS A 314 6.15 -18.53 -7.49
N LEU A 315 5.98 -17.41 -6.79
CA LEU A 315 5.94 -17.38 -5.32
C LEU A 315 4.52 -17.55 -4.75
N LYS A 316 3.48 -17.42 -5.57
CA LYS A 316 2.08 -17.64 -5.17
C LYS A 316 1.73 -16.83 -3.91
N GLU A 317 1.23 -17.48 -2.86
CA GLU A 317 0.87 -16.85 -1.59
C GLU A 317 2.06 -16.28 -0.80
N LEU A 318 3.30 -16.64 -1.15
CA LEU A 318 4.51 -16.08 -0.55
C LEU A 318 4.93 -14.76 -1.20
N PHE A 319 4.43 -14.46 -2.41
CA PHE A 319 4.73 -13.23 -3.15
C PHE A 319 4.47 -11.97 -2.31
N PRO A 320 3.28 -11.72 -1.74
CA PRO A 320 3.02 -10.48 -1.01
C PRO A 320 3.95 -10.32 0.20
N VAL A 321 4.27 -11.41 0.91
CA VAL A 321 5.20 -11.36 2.06
C VAL A 321 6.61 -10.93 1.61
N ILE A 322 7.12 -11.52 0.52
CA ILE A 322 8.46 -11.20 0.01
C ILE A 322 8.51 -9.81 -0.62
N GLU A 323 7.48 -9.39 -1.35
CA GLU A 323 7.42 -8.04 -1.94
C GLU A 323 7.46 -6.97 -0.85
N GLU A 324 6.62 -7.11 0.19
CA GLU A 324 6.59 -6.15 1.30
C GLU A 324 7.91 -6.14 2.07
N LEU A 325 8.41 -7.31 2.47
CA LEU A 325 9.68 -7.45 3.18
C LEU A 325 10.86 -6.86 2.39
N ASN A 326 10.96 -7.17 1.09
CA ASN A 326 12.03 -6.64 0.26
C ASN A 326 11.92 -5.12 0.11
N SER A 327 10.73 -4.58 -0.13
CA SER A 327 10.54 -3.13 -0.30
C SER A 327 11.00 -2.35 0.94
N ILE A 328 10.68 -2.87 2.12
CA ILE A 328 11.01 -2.28 3.39
C ILE A 328 12.53 -2.33 3.63
N VAL A 329 13.13 -3.51 3.53
CA VAL A 329 14.56 -3.70 3.85
C VAL A 329 15.46 -3.03 2.80
N SER A 330 15.14 -3.17 1.52
CA SER A 330 15.89 -2.50 0.45
C SER A 330 15.73 -0.98 0.47
N GLY A 331 14.57 -0.46 0.88
CA GLY A 331 14.39 0.97 1.12
C GLY A 331 15.43 1.50 2.12
N ASN A 332 15.63 0.81 3.24
CA ASN A 332 16.66 1.21 4.21
C ASN A 332 18.07 1.15 3.61
N GLN A 333 18.39 0.09 2.86
CA GLN A 333 19.67 0.00 2.13
C GLN A 333 19.89 1.22 1.23
N HIS A 334 18.85 1.72 0.56
CA HIS A 334 18.95 2.88 -0.35
C HIS A 334 19.14 4.22 0.38
N CYS A 335 18.90 4.30 1.68
CA CYS A 335 19.08 5.54 2.45
C CYS A 335 20.54 6.04 2.43
N LYS A 336 21.55 5.16 2.28
CA LYS A 336 22.95 5.60 2.10
C LYS A 336 23.14 6.51 0.90
N HIS A 337 22.39 6.28 -0.19
CA HIS A 337 22.47 7.11 -1.37
C HIS A 337 21.89 8.50 -1.12
N LEU A 338 20.83 8.59 -0.31
CA LEU A 338 20.25 9.88 0.11
C LEU A 338 21.22 10.67 0.98
N VAL A 339 21.92 10.00 1.92
CA VAL A 339 22.97 10.63 2.75
C VAL A 339 24.12 11.15 1.86
N MET A 340 24.66 10.29 0.98
CA MET A 340 25.77 10.68 0.08
C MET A 340 25.41 11.83 -0.87
N LYS A 341 24.14 11.98 -1.23
CA LYS A 341 23.65 13.07 -2.08
C LYS A 341 23.12 14.28 -1.30
N GLY A 342 23.22 14.27 0.03
CA GLY A 342 22.80 15.37 0.90
C GLY A 342 21.28 15.61 0.92
N VAL A 343 20.47 14.60 0.57
CA VAL A 343 19.00 14.70 0.67
C VAL A 343 18.54 14.55 2.12
N ILE A 344 19.25 13.72 2.88
CA ILE A 344 19.04 13.50 4.31
C ILE A 344 20.40 13.57 5.03
N ASP A 345 20.39 13.90 6.32
CA ASP A 345 21.59 13.84 7.17
C ASP A 345 21.65 12.53 8.00
N GLN A 346 22.65 12.40 8.87
CA GLN A 346 22.78 11.23 9.75
C GLN A 346 21.60 11.11 10.73
N LYS A 347 21.08 12.23 11.26
CA LYS A 347 19.98 12.21 12.22
C LYS A 347 18.67 11.79 11.55
N ASP A 348 18.48 12.17 10.29
CA ASP A 348 17.38 11.66 9.47
C ASP A 348 17.48 10.16 9.23
N LEU A 349 18.68 9.64 8.92
CA LEU A 349 18.89 8.20 8.78
C LEU A 349 18.55 7.45 10.08
N GLU A 350 19.03 7.95 11.22
CA GLU A 350 18.69 7.39 12.53
C GLU A 350 17.17 7.42 12.76
N ALA A 351 16.50 8.53 12.44
CA ALA A 351 15.05 8.66 12.58
C ALA A 351 14.27 7.70 11.67
N ILE A 352 14.72 7.48 10.43
CA ILE A 352 14.15 6.49 9.51
C ILE A 352 14.24 5.09 10.11
N LEU A 353 15.41 4.71 10.63
CA LEU A 353 15.62 3.39 11.25
C LEU A 353 14.77 3.20 12.52
N ILE A 354 14.62 4.25 13.35
CA ILE A 354 13.73 4.22 14.51
C ILE A 354 12.27 4.03 14.07
N MET A 355 11.82 4.80 13.07
CA MET A 355 10.44 4.71 12.58
C MET A 355 10.16 3.34 11.97
N HIS A 356 11.10 2.78 11.23
CA HIS A 356 11.00 1.42 10.73
C HIS A 356 10.78 0.40 11.86
N ILE A 357 11.54 0.46 12.96
CA ILE A 357 11.32 -0.41 14.12
C ILE A 357 9.90 -0.20 14.68
N CYS A 358 9.45 1.05 14.82
CA CYS A 358 8.08 1.33 15.29
C CYS A 358 7.01 0.78 14.35
N TRP A 359 7.26 0.78 13.04
CA TRP A 359 6.35 0.24 12.04
C TRP A 359 6.12 -1.27 12.21
N TRP A 360 7.15 -2.05 12.53
CA TRP A 360 7.00 -3.48 12.83
C TRP A 360 6.04 -3.74 13.99
N PHE A 361 6.20 -3.01 15.08
CA PHE A 361 5.29 -3.11 16.23
C PHE A 361 3.90 -2.55 15.92
N SER A 362 3.78 -1.67 14.93
CA SER A 362 2.50 -1.12 14.49
C SER A 362 1.64 -2.20 13.83
N GLU A 363 2.21 -3.05 12.97
CA GLU A 363 1.49 -4.17 12.35
C GLU A 363 1.13 -5.23 13.39
N TRP A 364 2.00 -5.47 14.38
CA TRP A 364 1.69 -6.34 15.52
C TRP A 364 0.45 -5.86 16.30
N ILE A 365 0.36 -4.56 16.61
CA ILE A 365 -0.83 -4.01 17.29
C ILE A 365 -2.07 -4.11 16.41
N LEU A 366 -1.96 -3.77 15.13
CA LEU A 366 -3.09 -3.81 14.19
C LEU A 366 -3.62 -5.23 13.97
N SER A 367 -2.75 -6.23 14.00
CA SER A 367 -3.12 -7.65 13.86
C SER A 367 -4.14 -8.12 14.89
N LYS A 368 -4.17 -7.49 16.08
CA LYS A 368 -5.13 -7.79 17.15
C LYS A 368 -6.57 -7.34 16.82
N LYS A 369 -6.73 -6.48 15.81
CA LYS A 369 -8.02 -5.93 15.36
C LYS A 369 -8.45 -6.44 13.99
N THR A 370 -7.51 -6.73 13.10
CA THR A 370 -7.80 -7.12 11.72
C THR A 370 -6.69 -8.01 11.14
N ASN A 371 -7.06 -8.91 10.23
CA ASN A 371 -6.12 -9.78 9.52
C ASN A 371 -5.77 -9.24 8.10
N VAL A 372 -6.28 -8.09 7.69
CA VAL A 372 -6.13 -7.58 6.30
C VAL A 372 -4.69 -7.22 5.92
N ARG A 373 -3.80 -7.08 6.90
CA ARG A 373 -2.36 -6.76 6.73
C ARG A 373 -1.44 -7.89 7.22
N GLU A 374 -1.94 -9.12 7.25
CA GLU A 374 -1.17 -10.28 7.74
C GLU A 374 0.16 -10.48 7.02
N ASP A 375 0.21 -10.24 5.70
CA ASP A 375 1.44 -10.41 4.91
C ASP A 375 2.51 -9.37 5.27
N TYR A 376 2.10 -8.16 5.62
CA TYR A 376 2.98 -7.11 6.15
C TYR A 376 3.58 -7.55 7.49
N LEU A 377 2.74 -8.06 8.41
CA LEU A 377 3.22 -8.56 9.70
C LEU A 377 4.22 -9.71 9.52
N LYS A 378 3.99 -10.64 8.59
CA LYS A 378 4.94 -11.73 8.30
C LYS A 378 6.29 -11.17 7.83
N GLY A 379 6.28 -10.16 6.96
CA GLY A 379 7.50 -9.46 6.54
C GLY A 379 8.21 -8.80 7.72
N ASP A 380 7.47 -8.02 8.51
CA ASP A 380 7.99 -7.33 9.69
C ASP A 380 8.59 -8.29 10.72
N MET A 381 7.96 -9.45 10.92
CA MET A 381 8.48 -10.52 11.75
C MET A 381 9.81 -11.06 11.23
N ALA A 382 9.90 -11.30 9.92
CA ALA A 382 11.12 -11.78 9.31
C ALA A 382 12.29 -10.79 9.51
N ALA A 383 12.04 -9.50 9.29
CA ALA A 383 13.04 -8.46 9.47
C ALA A 383 13.49 -8.30 10.93
N LEU A 384 12.55 -8.23 11.88
CA LEU A 384 12.87 -8.10 13.29
C LEU A 384 13.65 -9.31 13.82
N ASN A 385 13.19 -10.52 13.51
CA ASN A 385 13.83 -11.76 13.97
C ASN A 385 15.25 -11.91 13.39
N TYR A 386 15.45 -11.50 12.13
CA TYR A 386 16.78 -11.47 11.53
C TYR A 386 17.73 -10.55 12.31
N LEU A 387 17.31 -9.30 12.61
CA LEU A 387 18.16 -8.37 13.37
C LEU A 387 18.46 -8.83 14.79
N ILE A 388 17.52 -9.53 15.44
CA ILE A 388 17.74 -10.09 16.78
C ILE A 388 18.75 -11.23 16.71
N LYS A 389 18.61 -12.14 15.73
CA LYS A 389 19.54 -13.26 15.50
C LYS A 389 20.96 -12.76 15.27
N GLU A 390 21.11 -11.73 14.45
CA GLU A 390 22.41 -11.09 14.17
C GLU A 390 22.90 -10.20 15.32
N ARG A 391 22.14 -10.07 16.41
CA ARG A 391 22.43 -9.19 17.57
C ARG A 391 22.60 -7.72 17.16
N ALA A 392 21.92 -7.28 16.10
CA ALA A 392 21.85 -5.90 15.65
C ALA A 392 20.81 -5.12 16.46
N LEU A 393 19.72 -5.77 16.84
CA LEU A 393 18.78 -5.31 17.84
C LEU A 393 18.87 -6.23 19.07
N GLN A 394 18.93 -5.65 20.27
CA GLN A 394 18.94 -6.42 21.52
C GLN A 394 17.85 -5.88 22.43
N GLU A 395 17.14 -6.78 23.09
CA GLU A 395 16.10 -6.47 24.06
C GLU A 395 16.66 -6.72 25.46
N LYS A 396 16.67 -5.68 26.28
CA LYS A 396 16.96 -5.76 27.72
C LYS A 396 16.20 -4.63 28.40
N ASP A 397 15.07 -4.95 29.01
CA ASP A 397 14.15 -3.97 29.60
C ASP A 397 13.64 -2.95 28.56
N GLY A 398 13.38 -3.44 27.34
CA GLY A 398 13.06 -2.63 26.15
C GLY A 398 14.26 -2.50 25.21
N ILE A 399 14.15 -1.58 24.24
CA ILE A 399 15.24 -1.29 23.30
C ILE A 399 16.07 -0.13 23.86
N SER A 400 17.28 -0.45 24.33
CA SER A 400 18.28 0.54 24.77
C SER A 400 19.27 0.81 23.65
N TRP A 401 19.56 2.10 23.39
CA TRP A 401 20.54 2.61 22.41
C TRP A 401 20.86 1.66 21.23
N PRO A 402 19.94 1.52 20.25
CA PRO A 402 20.18 0.67 19.09
C PRO A 402 21.48 1.02 18.38
N ASN A 403 22.28 0.00 18.04
CA ASN A 403 23.50 0.18 17.27
C ASN A 403 23.13 0.41 15.80
N PHE A 404 22.89 1.67 15.42
CA PHE A 404 22.46 2.05 14.07
C PHE A 404 23.41 1.58 12.98
N ALA A 405 24.73 1.61 13.20
CA ALA A 405 25.69 1.14 12.23
C ALA A 405 25.52 -0.36 11.96
N LYS A 406 25.34 -1.15 13.02
CA LYS A 406 25.10 -2.59 12.89
C LYS A 406 23.73 -2.90 12.29
N ILE A 407 22.68 -2.19 12.70
CA ILE A 407 21.34 -2.33 12.11
C ILE A 407 21.39 -2.04 10.61
N PHE A 408 22.02 -0.94 10.21
CA PHE A 408 22.15 -0.56 8.81
C PHE A 408 22.93 -1.61 8.01
N PHE A 409 24.05 -2.10 8.55
CA PHE A 409 24.86 -3.15 7.93
C PHE A 409 24.08 -4.46 7.74
N GLU A 410 23.38 -4.94 8.77
CA GLU A 410 22.60 -6.17 8.66
C GLU A 410 21.36 -6.02 7.78
N MET A 411 20.72 -4.84 7.76
CA MET A 411 19.66 -4.56 6.78
C MET A 411 20.20 -4.59 5.34
N GLU A 412 21.43 -4.14 5.10
CA GLU A 412 22.06 -4.25 3.77
C GLU A 412 22.33 -5.71 3.38
N ASN A 413 22.83 -6.54 4.30
CA ASN A 413 23.00 -7.98 4.07
C ASN A 413 21.67 -8.66 3.74
N LEU A 414 20.65 -8.37 4.54
CA LEU A 414 19.30 -8.91 4.34
C LEU A 414 18.70 -8.43 3.02
N ALA A 415 18.86 -7.15 2.65
CA ALA A 415 18.38 -6.61 1.38
C ALA A 415 18.97 -7.37 0.19
N ASN A 416 20.27 -7.64 0.20
CA ASN A 416 20.94 -8.38 -0.87
C ASN A 416 20.40 -9.82 -0.99
N LEU A 417 20.22 -10.51 0.14
CA LEU A 417 19.63 -11.85 0.18
C LEU A 417 18.19 -11.85 -0.35
N LEU A 418 17.36 -10.94 0.15
CA LEU A 418 15.95 -10.83 -0.24
C LEU A 418 15.79 -10.49 -1.71
N THR A 419 16.64 -9.61 -2.24
CA THR A 419 16.60 -9.26 -3.66
C THR A 419 16.91 -10.48 -4.54
N ARG A 420 17.88 -11.33 -4.16
CA ARG A 420 18.12 -12.61 -4.86
C ARG A 420 16.93 -13.56 -4.73
N LEU A 421 16.39 -13.74 -3.53
CA LEU A 421 15.23 -14.61 -3.31
C LEU A 421 14.01 -14.15 -4.13
N TYR A 422 13.77 -12.84 -4.17
CA TYR A 422 12.65 -12.26 -4.90
C TYR A 422 12.81 -12.45 -6.41
N GLN A 423 14.02 -12.23 -6.93
CA GLN A 423 14.33 -12.40 -8.35
C GLN A 423 14.37 -13.88 -8.78
N GLU A 424 15.18 -14.68 -8.11
CA GLU A 424 15.63 -16.00 -8.59
C GLU A 424 15.07 -17.14 -7.74
N GLY A 425 14.85 -16.91 -6.45
CA GLY A 425 14.49 -17.97 -5.50
C GLY A 425 13.18 -18.69 -5.85
N ASP A 426 13.18 -20.01 -5.77
CA ASP A 426 11.97 -20.79 -5.99
C ASP A 426 11.04 -20.75 -4.76
N TYR A 427 9.84 -21.32 -4.91
CA TYR A 427 8.85 -21.35 -3.84
C TYR A 427 9.39 -22.01 -2.55
N ASN A 428 10.13 -23.12 -2.66
CA ASN A 428 10.62 -23.86 -1.49
C ASN A 428 11.73 -23.09 -0.78
N GLU A 429 12.65 -22.49 -1.54
CA GLU A 429 13.74 -21.70 -0.98
C GLU A 429 13.20 -20.48 -0.21
N VAL A 430 12.23 -19.77 -0.79
CA VAL A 430 11.56 -18.65 -0.13
C VAL A 430 10.80 -19.10 1.11
N LYS A 431 10.10 -20.24 1.03
CA LYS A 431 9.36 -20.81 2.17
C LYS A 431 10.28 -21.17 3.32
N GLU A 432 11.41 -21.81 3.03
CA GLU A 432 12.42 -22.18 4.03
C GLU A 432 12.99 -20.94 4.71
N PHE A 433 13.38 -19.93 3.93
CA PHE A 433 13.84 -18.65 4.44
C PHE A 433 12.81 -18.03 5.39
N LEU A 434 11.56 -17.85 4.94
CA LEU A 434 10.50 -17.25 5.76
C LEU A 434 10.26 -18.06 7.04
N SER A 435 10.14 -19.38 6.94
CA SER A 435 9.88 -20.25 8.10
C SER A 435 10.91 -20.11 9.23
N SER A 436 12.14 -19.71 8.90
CA SER A 436 13.22 -19.49 9.86
C SER A 436 13.05 -18.20 10.68
N TYR A 437 12.21 -17.27 10.25
CA TYR A 437 12.08 -15.92 10.82
C TYR A 437 10.63 -15.49 11.09
N LEU A 438 9.66 -16.41 11.13
CA LEU A 438 8.25 -16.09 11.44
C LEU A 438 7.87 -16.34 12.91
N SER A 439 8.80 -16.24 13.85
CA SER A 439 8.48 -16.34 15.28
C SER A 439 7.84 -15.06 15.81
N PRO A 440 6.69 -15.11 16.51
CA PRO A 440 6.08 -13.94 17.14
C PRO A 440 6.69 -13.60 18.51
N GLU A 441 7.58 -14.44 19.06
CA GLU A 441 8.10 -14.29 20.42
C GLU A 441 8.73 -12.91 20.68
N PRO A 442 9.55 -12.34 19.78
CA PRO A 442 10.09 -11.00 20.04
C PRO A 442 9.05 -9.88 20.10
N PHE A 443 7.89 -10.03 19.46
CA PHE A 443 6.79 -9.06 19.62
C PHE A 443 6.05 -9.27 20.93
N ARG A 444 5.84 -10.52 21.34
CA ARG A 444 5.19 -10.88 22.61
C ARG A 444 5.94 -10.32 23.82
N ALA A 445 7.27 -10.25 23.74
CA ALA A 445 8.09 -9.61 24.77
C ALA A 445 7.73 -8.13 25.04
N PHE A 446 7.09 -7.44 24.07
CA PHE A 446 6.64 -6.06 24.22
C PHE A 446 5.14 -5.91 24.49
N ASP A 447 4.37 -7.00 24.61
CA ASP A 447 2.90 -6.91 24.72
C ASP A 447 2.45 -6.06 25.91
N GLU A 448 3.11 -6.17 27.06
CA GLU A 448 2.80 -5.35 28.24
C GLU A 448 3.03 -3.86 27.96
N ARG A 449 4.15 -3.50 27.33
CA ARG A 449 4.51 -2.12 26.99
C ARG A 449 3.58 -1.49 25.96
N LEU A 450 3.04 -2.31 25.06
CA LEU A 450 2.16 -1.90 23.98
C LEU A 450 0.68 -1.95 24.34
N SER A 451 0.31 -2.57 25.48
CA SER A 451 -1.07 -2.81 25.90
C SER A 451 -1.98 -1.58 25.97
N LYS A 452 -1.40 -0.39 26.17
CA LYS A 452 -2.14 0.89 26.26
C LYS A 452 -2.44 1.53 24.90
N ILE A 453 -1.83 1.05 23.82
CA ILE A 453 -1.97 1.61 22.48
C ILE A 453 -3.13 0.89 21.78
N LYS A 454 -4.15 1.65 21.37
CA LYS A 454 -5.34 1.08 20.73
C LYS A 454 -5.11 0.91 19.22
N PRO A 455 -5.48 -0.22 18.62
CA PRO A 455 -5.44 -0.39 17.17
C PRO A 455 -6.45 0.54 16.47
N ILE A 456 -5.97 1.29 15.48
CA ILE A 456 -6.70 2.36 14.78
C ILE A 456 -7.60 1.88 13.65
#